data_AF-N1S303-F1
#
_entry.id   AF-N1S303-F1
#
_cell.length_a   1.000
_cell.length_b   1.000
_cell.length_c   1.000
_cell.angle_alpha   90.00
_cell.angle_beta   90.00
_cell.angle_gamma   90.00
#
_symmetry.space_group_name_H-M   'P 1'
#
loop_
_entity.id
_entity.type
_entity.pdbx_description
1 polymer ?
#
loop_
_entity_poly.entity_id
_entity_poly.type
_entity_poly.pdbx_seq_one_letter_code
_entity_poly.pdbx_strand_id
1 'polypeptide(L)'
;MFLQRSALTAARRAAARPAVARTFTTSFVRRDAARPATPNEQAAALAGTAEKKVGSYKTLKEIRTEEDLFGPGAAPGTVPTDLEQATGIERLEILGKMEGVDIFDMT
;
A
#
# COMPACT_ATOMS: atom_id res chain seq x y z
N MET A 1 -52.66 62.25 21.38
CA MET A 1 -52.76 61.25 20.30
C MET A 1 -51.70 60.18 20.52
N PHE A 2 -52.13 58.92 20.45
CA PHE A 2 -51.33 57.71 20.63
C PHE A 2 -50.28 57.54 19.53
N LEU A 3 -49.12 56.97 19.87
CA LEU A 3 -48.44 55.88 19.14
C LEU A 3 -47.30 55.36 20.05
N GLN A 4 -47.52 54.29 20.81
CA GLN A 4 -47.22 52.89 20.46
C GLN A 4 -45.73 52.52 20.44
N ARG A 5 -45.30 51.94 21.58
CA ARG A 5 -44.60 50.66 21.76
C ARG A 5 -43.80 50.06 20.58
N SER A 6 -42.49 49.91 20.78
CA SER A 6 -41.64 48.77 20.37
C SER A 6 -40.20 49.09 20.83
N ALA A 7 -39.35 48.22 21.36
CA ALA A 7 -39.40 46.80 21.65
C ALA A 7 -38.50 46.55 22.88
N LEU A 8 -38.98 45.71 23.79
CA LEU A 8 -38.12 44.95 24.68
C LEU A 8 -37.20 44.05 23.83
N THR A 9 -36.08 43.61 24.42
CA THR A 9 -35.19 42.50 24.01
C THR A 9 -33.91 42.82 23.23
N ALA A 10 -32.80 42.93 23.97
CA ALA A 10 -31.49 42.30 23.67
C ALA A 10 -30.60 42.45 24.92
N ALA A 11 -30.97 41.84 26.05
CA ALA A 11 -30.40 40.54 26.44
C ALA A 11 -28.90 40.40 26.12
N ARG A 12 -28.09 40.60 27.17
CA ARG A 12 -26.87 39.84 27.49
C ARG A 12 -26.18 39.17 26.30
N ARG A 13 -25.12 39.79 25.78
CA ARG A 13 -24.00 39.08 25.16
C ARG A 13 -22.81 40.04 24.95
N ALA A 14 -22.24 40.52 26.04
CA ALA A 14 -20.79 40.72 26.06
C ALA A 14 -20.19 39.31 25.97
N ALA A 15 -20.06 38.82 24.74
CA ALA A 15 -19.49 37.52 24.45
C ALA A 15 -18.02 37.56 24.90
N ALA A 16 -17.75 36.99 26.07
CA ALA A 16 -16.42 36.54 26.43
C ALA A 16 -15.91 35.70 25.25
N ARG A 17 -14.95 36.23 24.51
CA ARG A 17 -14.24 35.47 23.48
C ARG A 17 -13.42 34.43 24.24
N PRO A 18 -13.67 33.11 24.13
CA PRO A 18 -12.68 32.18 24.61
C PRO A 18 -11.50 32.30 23.64
N ALA A 19 -10.41 32.93 24.07
CA ALA A 19 -9.12 32.84 23.41
C ALA A 19 -8.52 31.44 23.66
N VAL A 20 -9.28 30.38 23.35
CA VAL A 20 -8.70 29.04 23.23
C VAL A 20 -8.20 28.94 21.80
N ALA A 21 -7.05 29.59 21.57
CA ALA A 21 -6.23 29.29 20.41
C ALA A 21 -5.87 27.80 20.52
N ARG A 22 -6.41 26.99 19.60
CA ARG A 22 -6.09 25.57 19.51
C ARG A 22 -4.59 25.42 19.23
N THR A 23 -3.79 25.26 20.26
CA THR A 23 -2.38 24.85 20.16
C THR A 23 -2.33 23.36 19.89
N PHE A 24 -2.74 22.94 18.69
CA PHE A 24 -2.36 21.62 18.19
C PHE A 24 -0.85 21.66 17.90
N THR A 25 -0.06 21.36 18.93
CA THR A 25 1.36 21.08 18.78
C THR A 25 1.45 19.68 18.18
N THR A 26 1.69 19.59 16.87
CA THR A 26 1.98 18.30 16.23
C THR A 26 3.48 18.05 16.39
N SER A 27 3.88 17.25 17.37
CA SER A 27 5.27 16.79 17.48
C SER A 27 5.52 15.72 16.41
N PHE A 28 6.22 16.07 15.33
CA PHE A 28 6.72 15.09 14.40
C PHE A 28 7.90 14.35 15.04
N VAL A 29 7.65 13.16 15.58
CA VAL A 29 8.72 12.22 15.94
C VAL A 29 9.23 11.62 14.63
N ARG A 30 10.40 12.07 14.16
CA ARG A 30 11.15 11.32 13.14
C ARG A 30 11.67 10.05 13.82
N ARG A 31 10.98 8.94 13.60
CA ARG A 31 11.44 7.61 14.03
C ARG A 31 12.62 7.22 13.12
N ASP A 32 13.83 7.33 13.65
CA ASP A 32 15.08 6.95 12.97
C ASP A 32 15.26 5.42 13.04
N ALA A 33 14.37 4.68 12.39
CA ALA A 33 14.54 3.24 12.19
C ALA A 33 15.26 3.03 10.85
N ALA A 34 16.59 2.83 10.93
CA ALA A 34 17.48 2.48 9.82
C ALA A 34 17.36 3.37 8.58
N ARG A 35 18.10 4.49 8.58
CA ARG A 35 18.28 5.30 7.37
C ARG A 35 18.89 4.42 6.26
N PRO A 36 18.23 4.27 5.11
CA PRO A 36 18.83 3.61 3.97
C PRO A 36 19.96 4.50 3.44
N ALA A 37 21.19 3.99 3.49
CA ALA A 37 22.40 4.77 3.24
C ALA A 37 22.59 5.05 1.75
N THR A 38 21.96 4.25 0.89
CA THR A 38 22.08 4.39 -0.57
C THR A 38 20.80 4.94 -1.20
N PRO A 39 20.88 5.69 -2.31
CA PRO A 39 19.71 6.14 -3.06
C PRO A 39 18.77 5.00 -3.50
N ASN A 40 19.32 3.82 -3.79
CA ASN A 40 18.53 2.64 -4.19
C ASN A 40 17.67 2.09 -3.04
N GLU A 41 18.19 2.06 -1.82
CA GLU A 41 17.43 1.60 -0.65
C GLU A 41 16.35 2.62 -0.24
N GLN A 42 16.59 3.91 -0.45
CA GLN A 42 15.57 4.96 -0.24
C GLN A 42 14.45 4.86 -1.28
N ALA A 43 14.78 4.54 -2.53
CA ALA A 43 13.79 4.27 -3.58
C ALA A 43 12.98 2.99 -3.29
N ALA A 44 13.61 1.91 -2.83
CA ALA A 44 12.94 0.67 -2.45
C ALA A 44 12.00 0.85 -1.24
N ALA A 45 12.41 1.66 -0.25
CA ALA A 45 11.58 1.98 0.91
C ALA A 45 10.35 2.84 0.55
N LEU A 46 10.47 3.72 -0.44
CA LEU A 46 9.37 4.56 -0.93
C LEU A 46 8.44 3.82 -1.91
N ALA A 47 8.99 2.88 -2.68
CA ALA A 47 8.25 2.11 -3.68
C ALA A 47 7.33 1.03 -3.07
N GLY A 48 7.48 0.70 -1.78
CA GLY A 48 6.74 -0.43 -1.17
C GLY A 48 7.09 -1.80 -1.78
N THR A 49 7.97 -1.83 -2.77
CA THR A 49 8.54 -3.00 -3.41
C THR A 49 9.85 -3.34 -2.70
N ALA A 50 9.78 -3.73 -1.43
CA ALA A 50 10.79 -4.65 -0.93
C ALA A 50 10.71 -5.86 -1.87
N GLU A 51 11.79 -6.19 -2.59
CA GLU A 51 11.87 -7.38 -3.45
C GLU A 51 11.21 -8.54 -2.69
N LYS A 52 9.98 -8.89 -3.09
CA LYS A 52 9.27 -10.00 -2.46
C LYS A 52 10.08 -11.21 -2.86
N LYS A 53 10.85 -11.73 -1.91
CA LYS A 53 11.62 -12.94 -2.08
C LYS A 53 10.63 -14.05 -2.34
N VAL A 54 10.42 -14.34 -3.62
CA VAL A 54 9.61 -15.46 -4.05
C VAL A 54 10.26 -16.71 -3.44
N GLY A 55 9.44 -17.57 -2.83
CA GLY A 55 9.90 -18.85 -2.30
C GLY A 55 10.61 -19.69 -3.37
N SER A 56 11.18 -20.83 -2.98
CA SER A 56 11.77 -21.77 -3.94
C SER A 56 10.73 -22.18 -4.99
N TYR A 57 10.99 -21.88 -6.27
CA TYR A 57 10.18 -22.30 -7.40
C TYR A 57 11.01 -23.18 -8.36
N LYS A 58 10.34 -24.08 -9.07
CA LYS A 58 10.97 -24.93 -10.09
C LYS A 58 11.16 -24.14 -11.38
N THR A 59 12.29 -24.39 -12.06
CA THR A 59 12.58 -23.80 -13.39
C THR A 59 11.91 -24.60 -14.51
N LEU A 60 11.83 -24.06 -15.73
CA LEU A 60 11.17 -24.74 -16.86
C LEU A 60 11.75 -26.14 -17.14
N LYS A 61 13.04 -26.34 -16.88
CA LYS A 61 13.72 -27.64 -17.07
C LYS A 61 13.31 -28.71 -16.07
N GLU A 62 12.81 -28.29 -14.91
CA GLU A 62 12.44 -29.18 -13.80
C GLU A 62 10.97 -29.57 -13.82
N ILE A 63 10.15 -28.85 -14.58
CA ILE A 63 8.72 -29.10 -14.74
C ILE A 63 8.53 -30.30 -15.67
N ARG A 64 7.89 -31.36 -15.17
CA ARG A 64 7.59 -32.57 -15.95
C ARG A 64 6.11 -32.90 -15.97
N THR A 65 5.40 -32.61 -14.88
CA THR A 65 3.96 -32.88 -14.74
C THR A 65 3.19 -31.61 -14.42
N GLU A 66 1.86 -31.66 -14.56
CA GLU A 66 0.97 -30.56 -14.20
C GLU A 66 1.05 -30.20 -12.71
N GLU A 67 1.40 -31.15 -11.84
CA GLU A 67 1.61 -30.90 -10.40
C GLU A 67 2.87 -30.07 -10.11
N ASP A 68 3.84 -30.03 -11.04
CA ASP A 68 4.99 -29.14 -10.89
C ASP A 68 4.63 -27.67 -11.13
N LEU A 69 3.43 -27.41 -11.64
CA LEU A 69 2.91 -26.07 -11.91
C LEU A 69 2.15 -25.46 -10.72
N PHE A 70 2.34 -25.99 -9.51
CA PHE A 70 1.89 -25.34 -8.28
C PHE A 70 2.95 -24.39 -7.72
N GLY A 71 2.53 -23.18 -7.36
CA GLY A 71 3.39 -22.19 -6.71
C GLY A 71 3.64 -22.47 -5.22
N PRO A 72 4.68 -21.84 -4.63
CA PRO A 72 5.02 -22.02 -3.22
C PRO A 72 3.98 -21.42 -2.25
N GLY A 73 3.06 -20.58 -2.74
CA GLY A 73 2.12 -19.84 -1.92
C GLY A 73 2.76 -18.64 -1.21
N ALA A 74 1.94 -17.62 -0.94
CA ALA A 74 2.38 -16.42 -0.23
C ALA A 74 2.25 -16.58 1.29
N ALA A 75 3.06 -15.83 2.04
CA ALA A 75 2.96 -15.80 3.49
C ALA A 75 1.62 -15.19 3.96
N PRO A 76 1.02 -15.67 5.07
CA PRO A 76 -0.22 -15.10 5.60
C PRO A 76 -0.11 -13.60 5.88
N GLY A 77 -1.15 -12.85 5.52
CA GLY A 77 -1.17 -11.39 5.71
C GLY A 77 -0.39 -10.59 4.67
N THR A 78 0.18 -11.25 3.66
CA THR A 78 0.80 -10.58 2.50
C THR A 78 -0.09 -10.70 1.27
N VAL A 79 -0.02 -9.71 0.38
CA VAL A 79 -0.66 -9.82 -0.94
C VAL A 79 0.22 -10.75 -1.80
N PRO A 80 -0.33 -11.85 -2.33
CA PRO A 80 0.42 -12.77 -3.17
C PRO A 80 0.86 -12.12 -4.48
N THR A 81 1.98 -12.58 -5.00
CA THR A 81 2.40 -12.29 -6.38
C THR A 81 1.89 -13.37 -7.33
N ASP A 82 1.83 -13.05 -8.63
CA ASP A 82 1.42 -14.00 -9.66
C ASP A 82 2.35 -15.23 -9.65
N LEU A 83 3.63 -15.07 -9.34
CA LEU A 83 4.58 -16.18 -9.23
C LEU A 83 4.29 -17.12 -8.04
N GLU A 84 3.58 -16.64 -7.01
CA GLU A 84 3.26 -17.44 -5.81
C GLU A 84 1.91 -18.15 -5.94
N GLN A 85 0.96 -17.55 -6.68
CA GLN A 85 -0.42 -18.05 -6.80
C GLN A 85 -0.82 -18.58 -8.18
N ALA A 86 -0.11 -18.23 -9.26
CA ALA A 86 -0.42 -18.79 -10.57
C ALA A 86 -0.24 -20.32 -10.56
N THR A 87 -1.20 -21.00 -11.20
CA THR A 87 -1.24 -22.46 -11.31
C THR A 87 -1.49 -22.89 -12.75
N GLY A 88 -1.00 -24.08 -13.10
CA GLY A 88 -1.23 -24.67 -14.43
C GLY A 88 -0.63 -23.83 -15.57
N ILE A 89 -1.44 -23.59 -16.61
CA ILE A 89 -1.01 -22.95 -17.87
C ILE A 89 -0.49 -21.53 -17.64
N GLU A 90 -1.16 -20.76 -16.79
CA GLU A 90 -0.75 -19.39 -16.45
C GLU A 90 0.66 -19.37 -15.85
N ARG A 91 0.96 -20.30 -14.94
CA ARG A 91 2.29 -20.40 -14.34
C ARG A 91 3.35 -20.77 -15.36
N LEU A 92 3.03 -21.70 -16.25
CA LEU A 92 3.93 -22.13 -17.31
C LEU A 92 4.30 -20.95 -18.20
N GLU A 93 3.33 -20.12 -18.59
CA GLU A 93 3.57 -18.88 -19.34
C GLU A 93 4.48 -17.89 -18.59
N ILE A 94 4.20 -17.64 -17.31
CA ILE A 94 4.96 -16.71 -16.49
C ILE A 94 6.43 -17.17 -16.37
N LEU A 95 6.66 -18.46 -16.10
CA LEU A 95 8.01 -19.03 -16.05
C LEU A 95 8.71 -18.95 -17.41
N GLY A 96 7.98 -19.18 -18.51
CA GLY A 96 8.42 -18.91 -19.88
C GLY A 96 8.96 -17.50 -20.05
N LYS A 97 8.10 -16.51 -19.77
CA LYS A 97 8.44 -15.08 -19.90
C LYS A 97 9.61 -14.67 -19.02
N MET A 98 9.74 -15.23 -17.83
CA MET A 98 10.88 -14.98 -16.94
C MET A 98 12.19 -15.53 -17.48
N GLU A 99 12.16 -16.68 -18.15
CA GLU A 99 13.31 -17.27 -18.83
C GLU A 99 13.54 -16.71 -20.25
N GLY A 100 12.68 -15.79 -20.70
CA GLY A 100 12.74 -15.18 -22.03
C GLY A 100 12.26 -16.08 -23.17
N VAL A 101 11.47 -17.11 -22.85
CA VAL A 101 10.88 -18.06 -23.80
C VAL A 101 9.38 -17.79 -23.93
N ASP A 102 8.91 -17.48 -25.13
CA ASP A 102 7.48 -17.48 -25.41
C ASP A 102 7.01 -18.91 -25.69
N ILE A 103 6.20 -19.47 -24.78
CA ILE A 103 5.81 -20.88 -24.85
C ILE A 103 4.60 -21.12 -25.76
N PHE A 104 3.77 -20.11 -25.98
CA PHE A 104 2.56 -20.27 -26.78
C PHE A 104 2.71 -19.85 -28.24
N ASP A 105 3.89 -19.32 -28.62
CA ASP A 105 4.19 -18.81 -29.96
C ASP A 105 3.02 -18.00 -30.52
N MET A 106 2.78 -16.84 -29.91
CA MET A 106 1.61 -15.99 -30.24
C MET A 106 1.82 -15.18 -31.52
N THR A 107 2.62 -15.69 -32.46
CA THR A 107 2.94 -15.05 -33.74
C THR A 107 1.95 -15.37 -34.86
#